data_AF-T1GPJ3-F1
#
_entry.id   AF-T1GPJ3-F1
#
_cell.length_a   1.000
_cell.length_b   1.000
_cell.length_c   1.000
_cell.angle_alpha   90.00
_cell.angle_beta   90.00
_cell.angle_gamma   90.00
#
_symmetry.space_group_name_H-M   'P 1'
#
loop_
_entity.id
_entity.type
_entity.pdbx_description
1 polymer ?
#
loop_
_entity_poly.entity_id
_entity_poly.type
_entity_poly.pdbx_seq_one_letter_code
_entity_poly.pdbx_strand_id
1 'polypeptide(L)'
;MLSLKPGTFLYKTWEKPPLDVYVKVYMFNVTNHERYVQGLDDKIKVEEVGPYVYQEYLTNNDAVFNDNDTILQQSTQFEIREKNLIVTVTMIVTVTVAKLVIIEISKNRICDCDSD
;
A
#
# COMPACT_ATOMS: atom_id res chain seq x y z
N MET A 1 2.65 -31.90 -13.92
CA MET A 1 2.74 -31.68 -12.46
C MET A 1 3.07 -30.22 -12.25
N LEU A 2 2.27 -29.49 -11.48
CA LEU A 2 2.50 -28.08 -11.15
C LEU A 2 3.56 -28.03 -10.04
N SER A 3 4.71 -27.44 -10.32
CA SER A 3 5.80 -27.28 -9.36
C SER A 3 6.24 -25.83 -9.33
N LEU A 4 6.49 -25.30 -8.14
CA LEU A 4 7.00 -23.95 -7.96
C LEU A 4 8.53 -24.01 -8.04
N LYS A 5 9.07 -24.06 -9.26
CA LYS A 5 10.52 -24.12 -9.52
C LYS A 5 10.94 -23.05 -10.51
N PRO A 6 12.15 -22.50 -10.41
CA PRO A 6 12.67 -21.53 -11.38
C PRO A 6 12.50 -22.05 -12.82
N GLY A 7 12.00 -21.19 -13.71
CA GLY A 7 11.73 -21.51 -15.11
C GLY A 7 10.36 -22.12 -15.42
N THR A 8 9.60 -22.55 -14.41
CA THR A 8 8.22 -23.03 -14.60
C THR A 8 7.24 -21.87 -14.81
N PHE A 9 6.09 -22.14 -15.44
CA PHE A 9 5.02 -21.16 -15.59
C PHE A 9 4.52 -20.68 -14.21
N LEU A 10 4.30 -21.61 -13.28
CA LEU A 10 3.82 -21.29 -11.94
C LEU A 10 4.78 -20.35 -11.20
N TYR A 11 6.10 -20.57 -11.34
CA TYR A 11 7.10 -19.68 -10.77
C TYR A 11 7.04 -18.27 -11.37
N LYS A 12 6.91 -18.14 -12.70
CA LYS A 12 6.78 -16.81 -13.34
C LYS A 12 5.52 -16.07 -12.90
N THR A 13 4.41 -16.79 -12.74
CA THR A 13 3.16 -16.22 -12.22
C THR A 13 3.26 -15.86 -10.75
N TRP A 14 4.00 -16.62 -9.95
CA TRP A 14 4.23 -16.29 -8.54
C TRP A 14 5.22 -15.12 -8.37
N GLU A 15 6.27 -15.06 -9.19
CA GLU A 15 7.27 -13.99 -9.23
C GLU A 15 6.62 -12.65 -9.57
N LYS A 16 5.77 -12.63 -10.60
CA LYS A 16 4.99 -11.45 -11.00
C LYS A 16 3.54 -11.82 -11.30
N PRO A 17 2.66 -11.79 -10.29
CA PRO A 17 1.27 -12.17 -10.48
C PRO A 17 0.55 -11.19 -11.40
N PRO A 18 -0.22 -11.69 -12.40
CA PRO A 18 -0.96 -10.86 -13.34
C PRO A 18 -2.28 -10.39 -12.72
N LEU A 19 -2.20 -9.71 -11.58
CA LEU A 19 -3.35 -9.18 -10.87
C LEU A 19 -3.18 -7.69 -10.62
N ASP A 20 -4.27 -6.95 -10.77
CA ASP A 20 -4.33 -5.52 -10.50
C ASP A 20 -4.91 -5.29 -9.11
N VAL A 21 -4.06 -4.99 -8.13
CA VAL A 21 -4.51 -4.59 -6.78
C VAL A 21 -4.75 -3.10 -6.76
N TYR A 22 -5.95 -2.69 -6.35
CA TYR A 22 -6.28 -1.29 -6.14
C TYR A 22 -6.54 -1.00 -4.67
N VAL A 23 -5.88 0.03 -4.15
CA VAL A 23 -6.13 0.56 -2.81
C VAL A 23 -6.86 1.87 -2.95
N LYS A 24 -8.06 1.94 -2.35
CA LYS A 24 -8.86 3.16 -2.26
C LYS A 24 -8.74 3.70 -0.86
N VAL A 25 -8.21 4.91 -0.75
CA VAL A 25 -8.08 5.61 0.54
C VAL A 25 -9.11 6.72 0.60
N TYR A 26 -9.90 6.69 1.67
CA TYR A 26 -10.84 7.75 2.04
C TYR A 26 -10.27 8.48 3.24
N MET A 27 -10.25 9.80 3.18
CA MET A 27 -9.74 10.65 4.26
C MET A 27 -10.86 11.51 4.81
N PHE A 28 -10.78 11.84 6.09
CA PHE A 28 -11.72 12.74 6.73
C PHE A 28 -11.05 14.10 6.95
N ASN A 29 -11.51 15.12 6.23
CA ASN A 29 -11.11 16.50 6.44
C ASN A 29 -11.82 17.05 7.68
N VAL A 30 -11.07 17.56 8.65
CA VAL A 30 -11.63 18.13 9.88
C VAL A 30 -11.87 19.63 9.68
N THR A 31 -13.14 20.04 9.60
CA THR A 31 -13.50 21.42 9.24
C THR A 31 -13.47 22.40 10.42
N ASN A 32 -13.50 21.90 11.66
CA ASN A 32 -13.53 22.73 12.87
C ASN A 32 -12.38 22.46 13.85
N HIS A 33 -11.20 22.08 13.33
CA HIS A 33 -10.07 21.65 14.17
C HIS A 33 -9.66 22.71 15.21
N GLU A 34 -9.50 23.97 14.81
CA GLU A 34 -9.11 25.07 15.71
C GLU A 34 -10.12 25.27 16.84
N ARG A 35 -11.41 25.31 16.49
CA ARG A 35 -12.50 25.53 17.44
C ARG A 35 -12.64 24.38 18.42
N TYR A 36 -12.46 23.15 17.95
CA TYR A 36 -12.50 21.95 18.79
C TYR A 36 -11.34 21.94 19.80
N VAL A 37 -10.12 22.22 19.35
CA VAL A 37 -8.93 22.28 20.23
C VAL A 37 -9.05 23.39 21.28
N GLN A 38 -9.71 24.50 20.93
CA GLN A 38 -10.00 25.59 21.86
C GLN A 38 -11.18 25.31 22.80
N GLY A 39 -11.87 24.17 22.67
CA GLY A 39 -13.04 23.81 23.49
C GLY A 39 -14.30 24.61 23.16
N LEU A 40 -14.35 25.30 22.01
CA LEU A 40 -15.50 26.08 21.56
C LEU A 40 -16.58 25.21 20.90
N ASP A 41 -16.20 24.04 20.38
CA ASP A 41 -17.11 23.04 19.83
C ASP A 41 -16.93 21.72 20.58
N ASP A 42 -18.03 21.11 21.03
CA ASP A 42 -18.01 19.83 21.77
C ASP A 42 -17.75 18.60 20.88
N LYS A 43 -17.86 18.76 19.55
CA LYS A 43 -17.74 17.65 18.58
C LYS A 43 -16.89 18.05 17.39
N ILE A 44 -16.06 17.12 16.93
CA ILE A 44 -15.31 17.24 15.69
C ILE A 44 -16.27 17.08 14.50
N LYS A 45 -16.21 18.02 13.57
CA LYS A 45 -16.90 17.99 12.28
C LYS A 45 -15.93 17.50 11.22
N VAL A 46 -16.34 16.46 10.51
CA VAL A 46 -15.55 15.82 9.46
C VAL A 46 -16.31 15.75 8.15
N GLU A 47 -15.58 15.91 7.06
CA GLU A 47 -16.06 15.73 5.69
C GLU A 47 -15.21 14.68 4.99
N GLU A 48 -15.83 13.72 4.32
CA GLU A 48 -15.12 12.69 3.58
C GLU A 48 -14.52 13.27 2.29
N VAL A 49 -13.25 12.98 2.05
CA VAL A 49 -12.47 13.38 0.87
C VAL A 49 -11.84 12.15 0.25
N GLY A 50 -12.17 11.87 -1.00
CA GLY A 50 -11.68 10.71 -1.73
C GLY A 50 -12.63 10.26 -2.84
N PRO A 51 -12.37 9.10 -3.48
CA PRO A 51 -11.27 8.18 -3.18
C PRO A 51 -9.93 8.57 -3.81
N TYR A 52 -8.85 8.49 -3.05
CA TYR A 52 -7.50 8.46 -3.61
C TYR A 52 -7.17 7.03 -4.02
N VAL A 53 -6.95 6.81 -5.33
CA VAL A 53 -6.80 5.47 -5.88
C VAL A 53 -5.32 5.23 -6.21
N TYR A 54 -4.78 4.16 -5.62
CA TYR A 54 -3.43 3.67 -5.86
C TYR A 54 -3.51 2.26 -6.44
N GLN A 55 -2.55 1.93 -7.30
CA GLN A 55 -2.33 0.56 -7.76
C GLN A 55 -1.08 0.01 -7.08
N GLU A 56 -1.22 -1.13 -6.42
CA GLU A 56 -0.12 -1.88 -5.82
C GLU A 56 0.36 -2.94 -6.83
N TYR A 57 1.66 -2.96 -7.09
CA TYR A 57 2.34 -3.98 -7.87
C TYR A 57 3.18 -4.83 -6.93
N LEU A 58 2.97 -6.15 -6.98
CA LEU A 58 3.69 -7.12 -6.17
C LEU A 58 4.73 -7.83 -7.04
N THR A 59 5.96 -7.91 -6.53
CA THR A 59 7.02 -8.72 -7.14
C THR A 59 7.67 -9.57 -6.06
N ASN A 60 7.69 -10.88 -6.23
CA ASN A 60 8.42 -11.79 -5.34
C ASN A 60 9.80 -12.07 -5.94
N ASN A 61 10.86 -11.80 -5.18
CA ASN A 61 12.26 -11.99 -5.56
C ASN A 61 12.99 -12.89 -4.55
N ASP A 62 14.24 -13.24 -4.88
CA ASP A 62 15.20 -13.91 -3.98
C ASP A 62 14.69 -15.21 -3.37
N ALA A 63 13.90 -15.98 -4.13
CA ALA A 63 13.38 -17.27 -3.71
C ALA A 63 14.51 -18.30 -3.60
N VAL A 64 14.83 -18.72 -2.36
CA VAL A 64 15.75 -19.83 -2.11
C VAL A 64 14.93 -21.08 -1.85
N PHE A 65 15.10 -22.11 -2.67
CA PHE A 65 14.42 -23.39 -2.51
C PHE A 65 15.31 -24.39 -1.77
N ASN A 66 14.70 -25.18 -0.91
CA ASN A 66 15.30 -26.34 -0.28
C ASN A 66 15.24 -27.56 -1.22
N ASP A 67 16.04 -28.58 -0.93
CA ASP A 67 16.08 -29.84 -1.69
C ASP A 67 14.76 -30.62 -1.63
N ASN A 68 13.90 -30.32 -0.65
CA ASN A 68 12.55 -30.89 -0.50
C ASN A 68 11.44 -30.05 -1.16
N ASP A 69 11.79 -29.19 -2.11
CA ASP A 69 10.87 -28.32 -2.86
C ASP A 69 10.09 -27.30 -2.00
N THR A 70 10.59 -26.98 -0.80
CA THR A 70 10.03 -25.92 0.06
C THR A 70 10.80 -24.61 -0.13
N ILE A 71 10.15 -23.47 0.04
CA ILE A 71 10.82 -22.15 0.04
C ILE A 71 11.46 -21.92 1.41
N LEU A 72 12.75 -21.61 1.44
CA LEU A 72 13.51 -21.24 2.64
C LEU A 72 13.44 -19.74 2.91
N GLN A 73 13.53 -18.94 1.84
CA GLN A 73 13.55 -17.50 1.91
C GLN A 73 12.92 -16.93 0.65
N GLN A 74 12.20 -15.82 0.81
CA GLN A 74 11.69 -15.01 -0.28
C GLN A 74 11.64 -13.55 0.18
N SER A 75 11.78 -12.62 -0.77
CA SER A 75 11.53 -11.20 -0.54
C SER A 75 10.32 -10.78 -1.38
N THR A 76 9.38 -10.04 -0.80
CA THR A 76 8.24 -9.48 -1.53
C THR A 76 8.36 -7.97 -1.58
N GLN A 77 8.47 -7.42 -2.78
CA GLN A 77 8.51 -5.99 -3.03
C GLN A 77 7.14 -5.48 -3.46
N PHE A 78 6.70 -4.39 -2.82
CA PHE A 78 5.49 -3.66 -3.18
C PHE A 78 5.86 -2.32 -3.81
N GLU A 79 5.34 -2.06 -5.02
CA GLU A 79 5.42 -0.75 -5.66
C GLU A 79 4.02 -0.13 -5.72
N ILE A 80 3.87 1.07 -5.12
CA ILE A 80 2.61 1.80 -5.11
C ILE A 80 2.66 2.90 -6.17
N ARG A 81 1.75 2.85 -7.15
CA ARG A 81 1.63 3.87 -8.21
C ARG A 81 0.31 4.61 -8.06
N GLU A 82 0.38 5.93 -8.01
CA GLU A 82 -0.80 6.78 -7.96
C GLU A 82 -1.56 6.71 -9.30
N LYS A 83 -2.85 6.40 -9.22
CA LYS A 83 -3.75 6.31 -10.36
C LYS A 83 -4.79 7.41 -10.26
N ASN A 84 -4.36 8.67 -10.25
CA ASN A 84 -5.27 9.80 -10.44
C ASN A 84 -4.70 10.80 -11.46
N LEU A 85 -5.33 10.73 -12.63
CA LEU A 85 -5.21 11.56 -13.83
C LEU A 85 -6.06 12.83 -13.58
N ILE A 86 -5.52 14.03 -13.80
CA ILE A 86 -6.20 15.35 -13.74
C ILE A 86 -6.51 15.89 -12.33
N VAL A 87 -5.48 16.08 -11.49
CA VAL A 87 -5.57 16.92 -10.26
C VAL A 87 -4.38 17.90 -10.18
N THR A 88 -3.79 18.22 -11.32
CA THR A 88 -2.82 19.32 -11.48
C THR A 88 -3.65 20.56 -11.80
N VAL A 89 -4.11 21.35 -10.82
CA VAL A 89 -3.47 22.64 -10.51
C VAL A 89 -3.88 23.17 -9.12
N THR A 90 -4.85 22.55 -8.41
CA THR A 90 -5.44 23.14 -7.17
C THR A 90 -5.11 22.41 -5.86
N MET A 91 -4.39 21.28 -5.88
CA MET A 91 -4.29 20.33 -4.75
C MET A 91 -2.86 20.11 -4.19
N ILE A 92 -1.96 21.10 -4.26
CA ILE A 92 -0.56 20.90 -3.82
C ILE A 92 -0.42 20.81 -2.28
N VAL A 93 -1.40 21.31 -1.51
CA VAL A 93 -1.27 21.41 -0.04
C VAL A 93 -1.77 20.17 0.71
N THR A 94 -2.80 19.46 0.22
CA THR A 94 -3.43 18.33 0.94
C THR A 94 -2.85 16.96 0.60
N VAL A 95 -2.32 16.78 -0.61
CA VAL A 95 -1.82 15.47 -1.08
C VAL A 95 -0.51 15.06 -0.39
N THR A 96 0.30 16.02 0.08
CA THR A 96 1.58 15.72 0.73
C THR A 96 1.39 14.93 2.02
N VAL A 97 0.42 15.30 2.86
CA VAL A 97 0.13 14.57 4.12
C VAL A 97 -0.40 13.18 3.81
N ALA A 98 -1.33 13.06 2.86
CA ALA A 98 -1.89 11.78 2.43
C ALA A 98 -0.82 10.81 1.93
N LYS A 99 0.08 11.32 1.08
CA LYS A 99 1.19 10.56 0.51
C LYS A 99 2.20 10.14 1.59
N LEU A 100 2.53 11.02 2.53
CA LEU A 100 3.42 10.69 3.65
C LEU A 100 2.81 9.60 4.56
N VAL A 101 1.53 9.71 4.89
CA VAL A 101 0.83 8.70 5.70
C VAL A 101 0.83 7.34 4.99
N ILE A 102 0.56 7.31 3.68
CA ILE A 102 0.57 6.05 2.91
C ILE A 102 1.99 5.48 2.81
N ILE A 103 3.01 6.32 2.60
CA ILE A 103 4.41 5.87 2.60
C ILE A 103 4.76 5.25 3.96
N GLU A 104 4.37 5.89 5.06
CA GLU A 104 4.65 5.38 6.41
C GLU A 104 3.92 4.07 6.70
N ILE A 105 2.63 3.96 6.33
CA ILE A 105 1.87 2.71 6.42
C ILE A 105 2.46 1.61 5.51
N SER A 106 2.99 1.98 4.33
CA SER A 106 3.64 1.04 3.41
C SER A 106 4.97 0.51 3.96
N LYS A 107 5.70 1.33 4.72
CA LYS A 107 6.93 0.89 5.41
C LYS A 107 6.62 -0.03 6.60
N ASN A 108 5.56 0.26 7.36
CA ASN A 108 5.14 -0.56 8.51
C ASN A 108 4.39 -1.85 8.15
N ARG A 109 4.01 -2.06 6.87
CA ARG A 109 3.45 -3.34 6.39
C ARG A 109 4.51 -4.38 6.03
N ILE A 110 5.80 -4.06 6.18
CA ILE A 110 6.87 -5.07 6.26
C ILE A 110 6.76 -5.66 7.67
N CYS A 111 6.00 -6.75 7.80
CA CYS A 111 5.92 -7.49 9.04
C CYS A 111 7.34 -7.97 9.41
N ASP A 112 7.79 -7.59 10.60
CA ASP A 112 8.81 -8.34 11.35
C ASP A 112 8.26 -9.76 11.54
N CYS A 113 8.67 -10.66 10.66
CA CYS A 113 8.62 -12.10 10.89
C CYS A 113 10.00 -12.53 11.37
N ASP A 114 10.42 -12.06 12.55
CA ASP A 114 11.53 -12.64 13.30
C ASP A 114 11.40 -12.26 14.78
N SER A 115 10.62 -13.05 15.53
CA SER A 115 10.93 -13.47 16.91
C SER A 115 9.78 -14.33 17.45
N ASP A 116 9.94 -15.66 17.33
CA ASP A 116 9.80 -16.66 18.39
C ASP A 116 10.19 -18.05 17.88
#